data_AF-A0A1G1YMV0-F1
#
_entry.id   AF-A0A1G1YMV0-F1
#
_cell.length_a   1.000
_cell.length_b   1.000
_cell.length_c   1.000
_cell.angle_alpha   90.00
_cell.angle_beta   90.00
_cell.angle_gamma   90.00
#
_symmetry.space_group_name_H-M   'P 1'
#
loop_
_entity.id
_entity.type
_entity.pdbx_description
1 polymer ?
#
loop_
_entity_poly.entity_id
_entity_poly.type
_entity_poly.pdbx_seq_one_letter_code
_entity_poly.pdbx_strand_id
1 'polypeptide(L)'
;MKKLFQKQRGFTQHHFDSGDVSDKFNVSFLSKKKSGAGFTLLEILLVVAAIGILAGIVIIAINPGKQLGDTRNAQRKVDVNTILNAVYQYSLDNNGYLPAAITTTDTAICLDTGTCTGLVELSGDLVPTYIVSMPVDPSLTATAGDTTGYTISKDATTGRVTITAPNAESGATINITR
;
A
#
# COMPACT_ATOMS: atom_id res chain seq x y z
N MET A 1 -33.60 57.30 39.35
CA MET A 1 -33.85 56.78 40.71
C MET A 1 -32.58 56.10 41.20
N LYS A 2 -32.06 56.56 42.34
CA LYS A 2 -31.05 55.95 43.24
C LYS A 2 -29.62 55.65 42.74
N LYS A 3 -28.74 56.64 43.01
CA LYS A 3 -27.30 56.50 43.36
C LYS A 3 -27.13 55.72 44.67
N LEU A 4 -26.00 55.02 44.83
CA LEU A 4 -25.29 54.64 46.08
C LEU A 4 -23.88 54.20 45.64
N PHE A 5 -22.79 54.98 45.68
CA PHE A 5 -22.03 55.57 46.80
C PHE A 5 -21.64 54.60 47.91
N GLN A 6 -20.34 54.63 48.24
CA GLN A 6 -19.61 54.24 49.47
C GLN A 6 -18.35 53.43 49.07
N LYS A 7 -17.13 53.66 49.54
CA LYS A 7 -16.59 54.55 50.57
C LYS A 7 -15.06 54.48 50.42
N GLN A 8 -14.39 55.58 50.07
CA GLN A 8 -12.93 55.65 50.10
C GLN A 8 -12.46 55.60 51.56
N ARG A 9 -11.58 54.65 51.89
CA ARG A 9 -10.85 54.64 53.16
C ARG A 9 -9.44 55.17 52.87
N GLY A 10 -9.13 56.29 53.51
CA GLY A 10 -7.88 57.03 53.33
C GLY A 10 -6.65 56.27 53.83
N PHE A 11 -5.51 56.65 53.26
CA PHE A 11 -4.17 56.28 53.68
C PHE A 11 -3.79 57.07 54.93
N THR A 12 -3.34 56.40 55.99
CA THR A 12 -2.54 57.01 57.07
C THR A 12 -1.07 56.84 56.73
N GLN A 13 -0.29 57.93 56.74
CA GLN A 13 1.17 57.85 56.65
C GLN A 13 1.72 57.18 57.91
N HIS A 14 2.41 56.06 57.75
CA HIS A 14 3.36 55.58 58.72
C HIS A 14 4.75 56.08 58.31
N HIS A 15 5.30 56.96 59.13
CA HIS A 15 6.70 57.37 59.09
C HIS A 15 7.56 56.13 59.43
N PHE A 16 8.30 55.63 58.44
CA PHE A 16 9.23 54.53 58.62
C PHE A 16 10.65 55.10 58.55
N ASP A 17 11.35 54.97 59.67
CA ASP A 17 12.73 55.39 59.89
C ASP A 17 13.68 54.59 58.99
N SER A 18 14.58 55.30 58.31
CA SER A 18 15.62 54.72 57.45
C SER A 18 16.78 54.24 58.32
N GLY A 19 16.56 53.15 59.06
CA GLY A 19 17.62 52.38 59.70
C GLY A 19 18.25 51.42 58.70
N ASP A 20 19.43 51.77 58.19
CA ASP A 20 20.31 50.87 57.43
C ASP A 20 20.59 49.60 58.24
N VAL A 21 20.04 48.45 57.81
CA VAL A 21 20.53 47.13 58.23
C VAL A 21 21.12 46.45 57.01
N SER A 22 22.30 46.91 56.65
CA SER A 22 23.22 46.26 55.73
C SER A 22 23.81 45.01 56.39
N ASP A 23 23.05 43.92 56.44
CA ASP A 23 23.59 42.60 56.78
C ASP A 23 23.85 41.77 55.52
N LYS A 24 25.13 41.46 55.34
CA LYS A 24 25.71 40.79 54.19
C LYS A 24 25.41 39.29 54.20
N PHE A 25 24.28 38.87 53.65
CA PHE A 25 24.05 37.45 53.36
C PHE A 25 24.55 37.09 51.96
N ASN A 26 25.81 36.65 51.88
CA ASN A 26 26.46 36.21 50.64
C ASN A 26 26.05 34.75 50.33
N VAL A 27 24.91 34.54 49.66
CA VAL A 27 24.60 33.22 49.08
C VAL A 27 25.27 33.14 47.72
N SER A 28 26.52 32.66 47.72
CA SER A 28 27.20 32.26 46.49
C SER A 28 26.52 30.99 45.96
N PHE A 29 25.43 31.18 45.21
CA PHE A 29 24.89 30.16 44.32
C PHE A 29 25.93 29.93 43.23
N LEU A 30 26.79 28.93 43.42
CA LEU A 30 27.63 28.39 42.37
C LEU A 30 26.74 27.72 41.31
N SER A 31 26.16 28.55 40.44
CA SER A 31 25.51 28.14 39.21
C SER A 31 26.57 27.52 38.30
N LYS A 32 26.75 26.20 38.40
CA LYS A 32 27.53 25.41 37.45
C LYS A 32 26.84 25.49 36.10
N LYS A 33 27.22 26.47 35.28
CA LYS A 33 26.78 26.65 33.90
C LYS A 33 27.17 25.37 33.15
N LYS A 34 26.20 24.50 32.83
CA LYS A 34 26.45 23.39 31.90
C LYS A 34 26.90 24.04 30.59
N SER A 35 28.13 23.76 30.17
CA SER A 35 28.61 24.13 28.85
C SER A 35 27.75 23.37 27.84
N GLY A 36 26.77 24.05 27.25
CA GLY A 36 26.12 23.55 26.05
C GLY A 36 27.18 23.50 24.96
N ALA A 37 27.63 22.30 24.61
CA ALA A 37 28.42 22.10 23.41
C ALA A 37 27.50 22.44 22.22
N GLY A 38 27.80 23.53 21.53
CA GLY A 38 27.17 23.84 20.25
C GLY A 38 27.77 22.96 19.15
N PHE A 39 26.97 22.59 18.15
CA PHE A 39 27.46 21.92 16.96
C PHE A 39 28.46 22.81 16.23
N THR A 40 29.59 22.26 15.83
CA THR A 40 30.55 22.96 14.96
C THR A 40 30.03 23.01 13.53
N LEU A 41 30.47 24.02 12.77
CA LEU A 41 30.18 24.10 11.34
C LEU A 41 30.74 22.89 10.58
N LEU A 42 31.88 22.36 11.04
CA LEU A 42 32.49 21.15 10.47
C LEU A 42 31.62 19.91 10.68
N GLU A 43 30.99 19.75 11.85
CA GLU A 43 30.09 18.63 12.11
C GLU A 43 28.86 18.67 11.20
N ILE A 44 28.24 19.84 11.03
CA ILE A 44 27.07 19.95 10.13
C ILE A 44 27.49 19.72 8.67
N LEU A 45 28.65 20.23 8.25
CA LEU A 45 29.16 20.06 6.89
C LEU A 45 29.43 18.58 6.58
N LEU A 46 30.04 17.84 7.49
CA LEU A 46 30.28 16.41 7.31
C LEU A 46 28.98 15.61 7.27
N VAL A 47 27.99 15.96 8.09
CA VAL A 47 26.68 15.28 8.11
C VAL A 47 25.93 15.46 6.81
N VAL A 48 25.81 16.68 6.27
CA VAL A 48 25.09 16.90 5.00
C VAL A 48 25.82 16.26 3.82
N ALA A 49 27.17 16.26 3.84
CA ALA A 49 27.97 15.55 2.84
C ALA A 49 27.71 14.03 2.91
N ALA A 50 27.70 13.45 4.11
CA ALA A 50 27.41 12.02 4.30
C ALA A 50 25.97 11.66 3.89
N ILE A 51 24.96 12.47 4.23
CA ILE A 51 23.57 12.26 3.81
C ILE A 51 23.46 12.29 2.28
N GLY A 52 24.15 13.22 1.60
CA GLY A 52 24.17 13.28 0.14
C GLY A 52 24.71 12.01 -0.51
N ILE A 53 25.82 11.46 0.01
CA ILE A 53 26.42 10.22 -0.48
C ILE A 53 25.47 9.04 -0.26
N LEU A 54 24.93 8.88 0.96
CA LEU A 54 24.02 7.80 1.29
C LEU A 54 22.73 7.86 0.45
N ALA A 55 22.15 9.04 0.28
CA ALA A 55 20.96 9.23 -0.54
C ALA A 55 21.20 8.82 -2.01
N GLY A 56 22.37 9.17 -2.57
CA GLY A 56 22.74 8.76 -3.93
C GLY A 56 22.81 7.24 -4.10
N ILE A 57 23.42 6.53 -3.15
CA ILE A 57 23.53 5.05 -3.19
C ILE A 57 22.15 4.39 -3.10
N VAL A 58 21.28 4.88 -2.20
CA VAL A 58 19.95 4.29 -1.97
C VAL A 58 19.06 4.38 -3.21
N ILE A 59 19.09 5.50 -3.97
CA ILE A 59 18.26 5.65 -5.17
C ILE A 59 18.65 4.63 -6.25
N ILE A 60 19.94 4.33 -6.40
CA ILE A 60 20.43 3.33 -7.36
C ILE A 60 20.02 1.91 -6.92
N ALA A 61 19.91 1.67 -5.62
CA ALA A 61 19.54 0.36 -5.07
C ALA A 61 18.04 0.04 -5.23
N ILE A 62 17.16 1.04 -5.35
CA ILE A 62 15.73 0.83 -5.58
C ILE A 62 15.51 0.62 -7.07
N ASN A 63 15.09 -0.60 -7.46
CA ASN A 63 14.65 -0.88 -8.82
C ASN A 63 13.12 -0.70 -8.90
N PRO A 64 12.60 0.49 -9.30
CA PRO A 64 11.17 0.73 -9.38
C PRO A 64 10.47 -0.19 -10.38
N GLY A 65 11.14 -0.54 -11.47
CA GLY A 65 10.62 -1.48 -12.48
C GLY A 65 10.32 -2.85 -11.88
N LYS A 66 11.24 -3.37 -11.05
CA LYS A 66 11.03 -4.63 -10.33
C LYS A 66 9.84 -4.54 -9.38
N GLN A 67 9.72 -3.47 -8.59
CA GLN A 67 8.62 -3.34 -7.62
C GLN A 67 7.24 -3.25 -8.29
N LEU A 68 7.15 -2.54 -9.43
CA LEU A 68 5.91 -2.50 -10.21
C LEU A 68 5.58 -3.87 -10.81
N GLY A 69 6.57 -4.59 -11.32
CA GLY A 69 6.40 -5.96 -11.83
C GLY A 69 5.95 -6.93 -10.73
N ASP A 70 6.54 -6.85 -9.54
CA ASP A 70 6.15 -7.67 -8.37
C ASP A 70 4.69 -7.38 -7.96
N THR A 71 4.27 -6.11 -8.03
CA THR A 71 2.87 -5.71 -7.75
C THR A 71 1.89 -6.28 -8.78
N ARG A 72 2.22 -6.18 -10.07
CA ARG A 72 1.39 -6.78 -11.14
C ARG A 72 1.34 -8.30 -11.04
N ASN A 73 2.46 -8.94 -10.71
CA ASN A 73 2.51 -10.38 -10.44
C ASN A 73 1.68 -10.79 -9.22
N ALA A 74 1.62 -9.96 -8.18
CA ALA A 74 0.72 -10.20 -7.05
C ALA A 74 -0.76 -10.16 -7.47
N GLN A 75 -1.15 -9.19 -8.31
CA GLN A 75 -2.49 -9.14 -8.90
C GLN A 75 -2.78 -10.38 -9.75
N ARG A 76 -1.87 -10.78 -10.65
CA ARG A 76 -2.01 -12.00 -11.46
C ARG A 76 -2.27 -13.24 -10.61
N LYS A 77 -1.57 -13.39 -9.48
CA LYS A 77 -1.80 -14.50 -8.54
C LYS A 77 -3.22 -14.48 -7.98
N VAL A 78 -3.75 -13.31 -7.64
CA VAL A 78 -5.14 -13.17 -7.19
C VAL A 78 -6.10 -13.53 -8.31
N ASP A 79 -5.86 -13.04 -9.52
CA ASP A 79 -6.74 -13.23 -10.67
C ASP A 79 -6.84 -14.71 -11.07
N VAL A 80 -5.71 -15.43 -11.20
CA VAL A 80 -5.73 -16.86 -11.54
C VAL A 80 -6.44 -17.70 -10.48
N ASN A 81 -6.31 -17.34 -9.19
CA ASN A 81 -7.06 -17.98 -8.11
C ASN A 81 -8.55 -17.67 -8.21
N THR A 82 -8.91 -16.43 -8.52
CA THR A 82 -10.31 -16.00 -8.64
C THR A 82 -11.00 -16.76 -9.78
N ILE A 83 -10.36 -16.85 -10.94
CA ILE A 83 -10.89 -17.59 -12.10
C ILE A 83 -11.01 -19.08 -11.77
N LEU A 84 -9.98 -19.71 -11.21
CA LEU A 84 -10.02 -21.14 -10.89
C LEU A 84 -11.09 -21.46 -9.84
N ASN A 85 -11.24 -20.61 -8.83
CA ASN A 85 -12.29 -20.78 -7.83
C ASN A 85 -13.68 -20.66 -8.46
N ALA A 86 -13.91 -19.69 -9.35
CA ALA A 86 -15.18 -19.55 -10.06
C ALA A 86 -15.51 -20.79 -10.90
N VAL A 87 -14.55 -21.32 -11.65
CA VAL A 87 -14.70 -22.58 -12.42
C VAL A 87 -15.06 -23.75 -11.49
N TYR A 88 -14.40 -23.84 -10.33
CA TYR A 88 -14.68 -24.91 -9.38
C TYR A 88 -16.05 -24.76 -8.71
N GLN A 89 -16.47 -23.53 -8.37
CA GLN A 89 -17.82 -23.28 -7.85
C GLN A 89 -18.89 -23.65 -8.88
N TYR A 90 -18.70 -23.27 -10.15
CA TYR A 90 -19.57 -23.73 -11.24
C TYR A 90 -19.67 -25.26 -11.28
N SER A 91 -18.55 -25.95 -11.15
CA SER A 91 -18.53 -27.41 -11.15
C SER A 91 -19.32 -28.02 -9.99
N LEU A 92 -19.22 -27.45 -8.79
CA LEU A 92 -20.00 -27.91 -7.63
C LEU A 92 -21.51 -27.79 -7.87
N ASP A 93 -21.94 -26.68 -8.48
CA ASP A 93 -23.36 -26.41 -8.75
C ASP A 93 -23.89 -27.17 -9.97
N ASN A 94 -23.00 -27.59 -10.88
CA ASN A 94 -23.33 -28.33 -12.10
C ASN A 94 -22.90 -29.80 -12.03
N ASN A 95 -23.12 -30.48 -10.91
CA ASN A 95 -22.92 -31.93 -10.75
C ASN A 95 -21.49 -32.43 -11.09
N GLY A 96 -20.47 -31.60 -10.92
CA GLY A 96 -19.08 -31.91 -11.26
C GLY A 96 -18.71 -31.61 -12.71
N TYR A 97 -19.62 -31.12 -13.56
CA TYR A 97 -19.30 -30.72 -14.93
C TYR A 97 -18.55 -29.39 -14.95
N LEU A 98 -17.46 -29.34 -15.72
CA LEU A 98 -16.75 -28.09 -16.01
C LEU A 98 -17.45 -27.34 -17.16
N PRO A 99 -17.28 -26.01 -17.25
CA PRO A 99 -17.67 -25.25 -18.44
C PRO A 99 -17.17 -25.92 -19.73
N ALA A 100 -18.07 -26.13 -20.69
CA ALA A 100 -17.79 -26.95 -21.88
C ALA A 100 -16.69 -26.35 -22.77
N ALA A 101 -16.50 -25.02 -22.71
CA ALA A 101 -15.45 -24.31 -23.42
C ALA A 101 -14.03 -24.69 -22.97
N ILE A 102 -13.86 -25.26 -21.77
CA ILE A 102 -12.55 -25.67 -21.27
C ILE A 102 -12.08 -26.93 -21.98
N THR A 103 -10.99 -26.79 -22.74
CA THR A 103 -10.37 -27.88 -23.50
C THR A 103 -9.04 -28.31 -22.89
N THR A 104 -8.41 -29.33 -23.47
CA THR A 104 -7.08 -29.81 -23.07
C THR A 104 -5.94 -28.96 -23.63
N THR A 105 -6.24 -28.00 -24.50
CA THR A 105 -5.26 -27.09 -25.10
C THR A 105 -5.23 -25.80 -24.31
N ASP A 106 -4.04 -25.38 -23.89
CA ASP A 106 -3.86 -24.09 -23.22
C ASP A 106 -4.24 -22.95 -24.15
N THR A 107 -5.36 -22.29 -23.83
CA THR A 107 -6.01 -21.32 -24.71
C THR A 107 -6.35 -20.07 -23.90
N ALA A 108 -6.20 -18.91 -24.53
CA ALA A 108 -6.52 -17.63 -23.91
C ALA A 108 -8.01 -17.50 -23.60
N ILE A 109 -8.33 -16.91 -22.45
CA ILE A 109 -9.70 -16.70 -21.97
C ILE A 109 -10.22 -15.37 -22.51
N CYS A 110 -11.43 -15.38 -23.06
CA CYS A 110 -12.13 -14.18 -23.51
C CYS A 110 -12.66 -13.35 -22.34
N LEU A 111 -12.66 -12.03 -22.49
CA LEU A 111 -13.11 -11.10 -21.46
C LEU A 111 -14.61 -11.18 -21.19
N ASP A 112 -15.41 -11.40 -22.23
CA ASP A 112 -16.88 -11.37 -22.15
C ASP A 112 -17.53 -12.24 -23.24
N THR A 113 -18.86 -12.10 -23.41
CA THR A 113 -19.66 -12.80 -24.42
C THR A 113 -19.54 -12.17 -25.83
N GLY A 114 -18.49 -11.40 -26.11
CA GLY A 114 -18.22 -10.79 -27.41
C GLY A 114 -17.78 -11.80 -28.48
N THR A 115 -17.24 -11.30 -29.60
CA THR A 115 -16.74 -12.15 -30.69
C THR A 115 -15.37 -12.76 -30.32
N CYS A 116 -15.39 -13.77 -29.47
CA CYS A 116 -14.23 -14.47 -28.91
C CYS A 116 -13.58 -15.47 -29.91
N THR A 117 -13.10 -14.99 -31.05
CA THR A 117 -12.57 -15.88 -32.11
C THR A 117 -11.28 -16.55 -31.65
N GLY A 118 -11.31 -17.88 -31.49
CA GLY A 118 -10.14 -18.66 -31.06
C GLY A 118 -9.79 -18.52 -29.57
N LEU A 119 -10.70 -17.95 -28.77
CA LEU A 119 -10.57 -17.81 -27.32
C LEU A 119 -11.57 -18.74 -26.60
N VAL A 120 -11.31 -19.03 -25.33
CA VAL A 120 -12.26 -19.73 -24.45
C VAL A 120 -13.21 -18.71 -23.87
N GLU A 121 -14.48 -18.81 -24.22
CA GLU A 121 -15.56 -18.00 -23.62
C GLU A 121 -16.04 -18.69 -22.33
N LEU A 122 -15.89 -18.02 -21.19
CA LEU A 122 -16.32 -18.51 -19.87
C LEU A 122 -17.28 -17.56 -19.17
N SER A 123 -17.42 -16.33 -19.67
CA SER A 123 -18.21 -15.31 -19.01
C SER A 123 -19.70 -15.66 -19.00
N GLY A 124 -20.21 -16.34 -20.03
CA GLY A 124 -21.59 -16.83 -20.06
C GLY A 124 -21.92 -17.86 -18.96
N ASP A 125 -20.92 -18.63 -18.52
CA ASP A 125 -21.05 -19.63 -17.45
C ASP A 125 -20.72 -19.06 -16.07
N LEU A 126 -19.71 -18.17 -15.98
CA LEU A 126 -19.12 -17.73 -14.72
C LEU A 126 -19.67 -16.39 -14.21
N VAL A 127 -20.01 -15.48 -15.10
CA VAL A 127 -20.41 -14.10 -14.78
C VAL A 127 -21.93 -13.95 -14.89
N PRO A 128 -22.62 -13.27 -13.96
CA PRO A 128 -22.11 -12.67 -12.72
C PRO A 128 -22.15 -13.61 -11.49
N THR A 129 -22.58 -14.86 -11.67
CA THR A 129 -22.97 -15.76 -10.57
C THR A 129 -21.80 -16.18 -9.69
N TYR A 130 -20.66 -16.55 -10.28
CA TYR A 130 -19.49 -17.08 -9.58
C TYR A 130 -18.35 -16.07 -9.48
N ILE A 131 -18.36 -15.07 -10.36
CA ILE A 131 -17.43 -13.94 -10.37
C ILE A 131 -18.13 -12.70 -10.94
N VAL A 132 -17.80 -11.51 -10.42
CA VAL A 132 -18.46 -10.25 -10.82
C VAL A 132 -18.16 -9.86 -12.26
N SER A 133 -16.91 -10.07 -12.69
CA SER A 133 -16.44 -9.86 -14.05
C SER A 133 -15.15 -10.65 -14.26
N MET A 134 -14.82 -10.95 -15.51
CA MET A 134 -13.55 -11.60 -15.82
C MET A 134 -12.38 -10.65 -15.50
N PRO A 135 -11.37 -11.06 -14.70
CA PRO A 135 -10.19 -10.25 -14.46
C PRO A 135 -9.37 -10.07 -15.73
N VAL A 136 -8.69 -8.93 -15.86
CA VAL A 136 -7.78 -8.62 -16.99
C VAL A 136 -6.37 -8.47 -16.44
N ASP A 137 -5.40 -9.06 -17.13
CA ASP A 137 -3.99 -8.90 -16.81
C ASP A 137 -3.63 -7.41 -16.72
N PRO A 138 -2.97 -6.97 -15.63
CA PRO A 138 -2.73 -5.54 -15.37
C PRO A 138 -1.76 -4.86 -16.35
N SER A 139 -1.12 -5.63 -17.25
CA SER A 139 -0.32 -5.10 -18.34
C SER A 139 -1.13 -4.89 -19.63
N LEU A 140 -2.40 -5.27 -19.66
CA LEU A 140 -3.26 -5.16 -20.83
C LEU A 140 -4.34 -4.09 -20.64
N THR A 141 -4.79 -3.54 -21.76
CA THR A 141 -6.03 -2.75 -21.83
C THR A 141 -6.96 -3.51 -22.76
N ALA A 142 -7.89 -4.25 -22.18
CA ALA A 142 -8.80 -5.13 -22.91
C ALA A 142 -10.21 -4.53 -22.97
N THR A 143 -10.89 -4.78 -24.08
CA THR A 143 -12.28 -4.42 -24.36
C THR A 143 -13.10 -5.66 -24.68
N ALA A 144 -14.41 -5.49 -24.89
CA ALA A 144 -15.31 -6.60 -25.23
C ALA A 144 -14.79 -7.44 -26.40
N GLY A 145 -14.75 -8.76 -26.23
CA GLY A 145 -14.19 -9.72 -27.19
C GLY A 145 -12.67 -9.90 -27.16
N ASP A 146 -11.93 -9.08 -26.41
CA ASP A 146 -10.48 -9.26 -26.24
C ASP A 146 -10.15 -10.41 -25.27
N THR A 147 -8.88 -10.80 -25.26
CA THR A 147 -8.35 -11.70 -24.24
C THR A 147 -8.23 -10.99 -22.89
N THR A 148 -8.52 -11.74 -21.82
CA THR A 148 -8.16 -11.36 -20.44
C THR A 148 -6.65 -11.31 -20.20
N GLY A 149 -5.84 -11.93 -21.06
CA GLY A 149 -4.41 -12.12 -20.83
C GLY A 149 -4.08 -13.36 -19.98
N TYR A 150 -5.09 -14.11 -19.53
CA TYR A 150 -4.95 -15.40 -18.84
C TYR A 150 -5.29 -16.54 -19.79
N THR A 151 -4.71 -17.72 -19.55
CA THR A 151 -5.01 -18.94 -20.31
C THR A 151 -5.55 -20.03 -19.39
N ILE A 152 -6.32 -20.94 -19.97
CA ILE A 152 -6.94 -22.08 -19.28
C ILE A 152 -6.76 -23.35 -20.09
N SER A 153 -6.54 -24.46 -19.38
CA SER A 153 -6.62 -25.81 -19.91
C SER A 153 -7.06 -26.79 -18.82
N LYS A 154 -7.52 -27.97 -19.22
CA LYS A 154 -7.71 -29.11 -18.32
C LYS A 154 -6.83 -30.28 -18.71
N ASP A 155 -6.34 -31.01 -17.72
CA ASP A 155 -5.61 -32.25 -17.95
C ASP A 155 -6.55 -33.34 -18.49
N ALA A 156 -6.15 -34.02 -19.57
CA ALA A 156 -6.99 -34.99 -20.27
C ALA A 156 -7.30 -36.25 -19.45
N THR A 157 -6.46 -36.59 -18.47
CA THR A 157 -6.55 -37.84 -17.70
C THR A 157 -7.23 -37.61 -16.36
N THR A 158 -6.84 -36.54 -15.68
CA THR A 158 -7.26 -36.21 -14.31
C THR A 158 -8.42 -35.23 -14.26
N GLY A 159 -8.69 -34.51 -15.36
CA GLY A 159 -9.71 -33.47 -15.41
C GLY A 159 -9.36 -32.20 -14.64
N ARG A 160 -8.15 -32.11 -14.06
CA ARG A 160 -7.71 -30.95 -13.28
C ARG A 160 -7.56 -29.72 -14.14
N VAL A 161 -8.08 -28.60 -13.68
CA VAL A 161 -8.05 -27.32 -14.41
C VAL A 161 -6.81 -26.55 -14.00
N THR A 162 -6.09 -26.01 -14.98
CA THR A 162 -4.95 -25.12 -14.79
C THR A 162 -5.25 -23.75 -15.38
N ILE A 163 -5.07 -22.70 -14.58
CA ILE A 163 -5.07 -21.30 -15.05
C ILE A 163 -3.63 -20.80 -15.05
N THR A 164 -3.22 -20.16 -16.13
CA THR A 164 -1.86 -19.62 -16.28
C THR A 164 -1.89 -18.13 -16.60
N ALA A 165 -0.96 -17.37 -16.01
CA ALA A 165 -0.69 -15.98 -16.37
C ALA A 165 0.61 -15.92 -17.19
N PRO A 166 0.54 -15.97 -18.54
CA PRO A 166 1.72 -16.02 -19.41
C PRO A 166 2.58 -14.76 -19.37
N ASN A 167 1.99 -13.61 -19.02
CA ASN A 167 2.68 -12.32 -18.97
C ASN A 167 3.35 -12.04 -17.60
N ALA A 168 3.63 -13.08 -16.82
CA ALA A 168 4.31 -12.94 -15.54
C ALA A 168 5.71 -12.33 -15.74
N GLU A 169 6.02 -11.30 -14.96
CA GLU A 169 7.21 -10.48 -15.14
C GLU A 169 8.39 -10.99 -14.31
N SER A 170 9.60 -10.55 -14.66
CA SER A 170 10.83 -10.90 -13.93
C SER A 170 11.10 -12.41 -13.87
N GLY A 171 10.67 -13.16 -14.90
CA GLY A 171 10.87 -14.62 -15.00
C GLY A 171 10.05 -15.45 -14.02
N ALA A 172 9.04 -14.85 -13.38
CA ALA A 172 8.12 -15.60 -12.52
C ALA A 172 7.23 -16.52 -13.37
N THR A 173 6.92 -17.70 -12.83
CA THR A 173 5.87 -18.57 -13.37
C THR A 173 4.66 -18.49 -12.45
N ILE A 174 3.51 -18.10 -12.98
CA ILE A 174 2.26 -18.00 -12.22
C ILE A 174 1.23 -18.89 -12.91
N ASN A 175 1.00 -20.06 -12.32
CA ASN A 175 -0.09 -20.95 -12.66
C ASN A 175 -0.65 -21.58 -11.38
N ILE A 176 -1.90 -22.04 -11.45
CA ILE A 176 -2.53 -22.80 -10.38
C ILE A 176 -3.37 -23.91 -10.98
N THR A 177 -3.28 -25.10 -10.38
CA THR A 177 -4.01 -26.30 -10.79
C THR A 177 -4.87 -26.81 -9.65
N ARG A 178 -6.12 -27.19 -9.95
CA ARG A 178 -7.01 -27.86 -9.00
C ARG A 178 -7.70 -29.05 -9.65
#